data_AF-A0A2N0ND22-F1
#
_entry.id   AF-A0A2N0ND22-F1
#
_cell.length_a   1.000
_cell.length_b   1.000
_cell.length_c   1.000
_cell.angle_alpha   90.00
_cell.angle_beta   90.00
_cell.angle_gamma   90.00
#
_symmetry.space_group_name_H-M   'P 1'
#
loop_
_entity.id
_entity.type
_entity.pdbx_description
1 polymer ?
#
loop_
_entity_poly.entity_id
_entity_poly.type
_entity_poly.pdbx_seq_one_letter_code
_entity_poly.pdbx_strand_id
1 'polypeptide(L)'
;MGVNVSTEDFATLEGFVNKSNTERAEILRNAGWEPESQDNDIVTFIGTDIVSAALIRSVTSVCLEIKERNMKDFYKADAEKLQQHFTATLQEYYKKIEITKYQLAVANEKLLKQDKELSVYYSSISAETHVANLEIGKTDREEYAHLQPHNNPPTGILIETEEEIWNNFVKDEENILKSEGKKRCHVTSDGYDKKDNDAM
;
A
#
# COMPACT_ATOMS: atom_id res chain seq x y z
N MET A 1 0.03 -12.31 23.21
CA MET A 1 0.42 -13.58 22.56
C MET A 1 0.74 -14.58 23.65
N GLY A 2 0.02 -15.70 23.69
CA GLY A 2 0.21 -16.74 24.71
C GLY A 2 1.47 -17.57 24.44
N VAL A 3 2.00 -18.20 25.49
CA VAL A 3 3.05 -19.22 25.35
C VAL A 3 2.34 -20.54 25.06
N ASN A 4 2.62 -21.14 23.91
CA ASN A 4 2.09 -22.45 23.57
C ASN A 4 3.28 -23.42 23.66
N VAL A 5 3.32 -24.22 24.72
CA VAL A 5 4.39 -25.18 24.96
C VAL A 5 3.92 -26.56 24.54
N SER A 6 4.78 -27.31 23.86
CA SER A 6 4.46 -28.67 23.42
C SER A 6 4.72 -29.68 24.53
N THR A 7 4.12 -30.86 24.40
CA THR A 7 4.46 -32.02 25.24
C THR A 7 5.90 -32.48 25.04
N GLU A 8 6.49 -32.21 23.87
CA GLU A 8 7.87 -32.55 23.53
C GLU A 8 8.87 -31.71 24.32
N ASP A 9 8.58 -30.43 24.54
CA ASP A 9 9.41 -29.51 25.32
C ASP A 9 9.60 -29.97 26.78
N PHE A 10 8.71 -30.84 27.27
CA PHE A 10 8.73 -31.39 28.64
C PHE A 10 8.72 -32.92 28.68
N ALA A 11 9.03 -33.60 27.58
CA ALA A 11 8.97 -35.06 27.52
C ALA A 11 9.87 -35.74 28.57
N THR A 12 10.98 -35.09 28.92
CA THR A 12 11.92 -35.57 29.95
C THR A 12 11.34 -35.55 31.38
N LEU A 13 10.24 -34.81 31.63
CA LEU A 13 9.58 -34.72 32.94
C LEU A 13 8.51 -35.78 33.16
N GLU A 14 8.34 -36.75 32.27
CA GLU A 14 7.27 -37.74 32.38
C GLU A 14 7.28 -38.46 33.75
N GLY A 15 6.14 -38.43 34.43
CA GLY A 15 5.98 -39.06 35.74
C GLY A 15 6.58 -38.31 36.93
N PHE A 16 7.18 -37.13 36.75
CA PHE A 16 7.87 -36.37 37.80
C PHE A 16 7.07 -36.20 39.11
N VAL A 17 5.77 -35.92 39.01
CA VAL A 17 4.90 -35.62 40.17
C VAL A 17 4.75 -36.82 41.12
N ASN A 18 4.80 -38.04 40.60
CA ASN A 18 4.51 -39.26 41.38
C ASN A 18 5.78 -39.92 41.95
N LYS A 19 6.91 -39.22 41.93
CA LYS A 19 8.25 -39.77 42.18
C LYS A 19 8.85 -39.27 43.49
N SER A 20 9.72 -40.09 44.07
CA SER A 20 10.51 -39.70 45.26
C SER A 20 11.44 -38.52 44.94
N ASN A 21 11.92 -37.81 45.97
CA ASN A 21 12.83 -36.67 45.77
C ASN A 21 14.12 -37.06 45.02
N THR A 22 14.65 -38.26 45.28
CA THR A 22 15.83 -38.79 44.60
C THR A 22 15.56 -39.07 43.12
N GLU A 23 14.42 -39.68 42.80
CA GLU A 23 14.02 -39.91 41.41
C GLU A 23 13.72 -38.59 40.68
N ARG A 24 13.08 -37.63 41.34
CA ARG A 24 12.83 -36.28 40.80
C ARG A 24 14.14 -35.56 40.48
N ALA A 25 15.13 -35.62 41.37
CA ALA A 25 16.44 -35.03 41.13
C ALA A 25 17.16 -35.70 39.94
N GLU A 26 17.04 -37.02 39.78
CA GLU A 26 17.62 -37.75 38.66
C GLU A 26 16.93 -37.43 37.33
N ILE A 27 15.61 -37.26 37.32
CA ILE A 27 14.85 -36.76 36.16
C ILE A 27 15.36 -35.37 35.73
N LEU A 28 15.48 -34.43 36.68
CA LEU A 28 15.99 -33.10 36.36
C LEU A 28 17.43 -33.14 35.85
N ARG A 29 18.30 -33.95 36.46
CA ARG A 29 19.67 -34.13 35.97
C ARG A 29 19.70 -34.63 34.53
N ASN A 30 18.89 -35.61 34.19
CA ASN A 30 18.81 -36.15 32.83
C ASN A 30 18.27 -35.11 31.82
N ALA A 31 17.48 -34.15 32.29
CA ALA A 31 17.00 -33.00 31.50
C ALA A 31 18.01 -31.82 31.46
N GLY A 32 19.15 -31.91 32.18
CA GLY A 32 20.10 -30.80 32.30
C GLY A 32 19.63 -29.67 33.23
N TRP A 33 18.69 -29.95 34.13
CA TRP A 33 18.01 -28.99 35.01
C TRP A 33 18.42 -29.17 36.47
N GLU A 34 19.71 -29.42 36.69
CA GLU A 34 20.24 -29.58 38.05
C GLU A 34 20.01 -28.31 38.90
N PRO A 35 19.80 -28.47 40.21
CA PRO A 35 19.67 -27.33 41.09
C PRO A 35 20.90 -26.42 41.09
N GLU A 36 20.64 -25.12 41.07
CA GLU A 36 21.65 -24.07 41.05
C GLU A 36 21.55 -23.19 42.30
N SER A 37 22.57 -22.36 42.54
CA SER A 37 22.60 -21.46 43.71
C SER A 37 21.36 -20.55 43.80
N GLN A 38 20.89 -20.04 42.65
CA GLN A 38 19.69 -19.20 42.52
C GLN A 38 18.38 -19.89 42.94
N ASP A 39 18.35 -21.23 42.94
CA ASP A 39 17.14 -21.96 43.34
C ASP A 39 16.88 -21.84 44.85
N ASN A 40 17.90 -21.47 45.66
CA ASN A 40 17.71 -21.21 47.10
C ASN A 40 16.82 -19.99 47.38
N ASP A 41 16.83 -19.00 46.49
CA ASP A 41 15.94 -17.84 46.61
C ASP A 41 14.48 -18.26 46.37
N ILE A 42 14.26 -19.15 45.41
CA ILE A 42 12.94 -19.74 45.12
C ILE A 42 12.48 -20.62 46.28
N VAL A 43 13.37 -21.45 46.83
CA VAL A 43 13.11 -22.26 48.05
C VAL A 43 12.64 -21.36 49.19
N THR A 44 13.37 -20.27 49.46
CA THR A 44 13.09 -19.36 50.57
C THR A 44 11.78 -18.59 50.34
N PHE A 45 11.55 -18.12 49.12
CA PHE A 45 10.39 -17.30 48.77
C PHE A 45 9.09 -18.10 48.75
N ILE A 46 9.10 -19.29 48.15
CA ILE A 46 7.90 -20.12 47.94
C ILE A 46 7.69 -21.12 49.09
N GLY A 47 8.74 -21.44 49.86
CA GLY A 47 8.70 -22.49 50.89
C GLY A 47 8.65 -23.90 50.30
N THR A 48 9.44 -24.15 49.26
CA THR A 48 9.48 -25.43 48.53
C THR A 48 10.83 -26.15 48.71
N ASP A 49 10.95 -27.39 48.23
CA ASP A 49 12.22 -28.10 48.22
C ASP A 49 13.10 -27.70 47.03
N ILE A 50 14.42 -27.92 47.13
CA ILE A 50 15.40 -27.47 46.14
C ILE A 50 15.19 -28.10 44.74
N VAL A 51 14.65 -29.32 44.67
CA VAL A 51 14.37 -30.01 43.41
C VAL A 51 13.15 -29.38 42.74
N SER A 52 12.11 -29.08 43.53
CA SER A 52 10.92 -28.36 43.06
C SER A 52 11.24 -26.93 42.64
N ALA A 53 12.15 -26.24 43.33
CA ALA A 53 12.65 -24.92 42.94
C ALA A 53 13.38 -24.96 41.58
N ALA A 54 14.28 -25.92 41.38
CA ALA A 54 14.96 -26.13 40.11
C ALA A 54 13.97 -26.41 38.96
N LEU A 55 12.94 -27.23 39.20
CA LEU A 55 11.87 -27.45 38.23
C LEU A 55 11.17 -26.14 37.84
N ILE A 56 10.76 -25.32 38.83
CA ILE A 56 10.06 -24.05 38.58
C ILE A 56 10.91 -23.14 37.71
N ARG A 57 12.20 -22.99 38.03
CA ARG A 57 13.13 -22.20 37.22
C ARG A 57 13.19 -22.72 35.80
N SER A 58 13.46 -24.01 35.61
CA SER A 58 13.65 -24.59 34.28
C SER A 58 12.41 -24.48 33.40
N VAL A 59 11.23 -24.79 33.94
CA VAL A 59 9.95 -24.64 33.22
C VAL A 59 9.71 -23.19 32.85
N THR A 60 10.00 -22.25 33.76
CA THR A 60 9.86 -20.82 33.50
C THR A 60 10.80 -20.36 32.40
N SER A 61 12.06 -20.79 32.41
CA SER A 61 13.06 -20.48 31.38
C SER A 61 12.61 -20.96 30.00
N VAL A 62 12.17 -22.21 29.88
CA VAL A 62 11.66 -22.76 28.61
C VAL A 62 10.48 -21.94 28.09
N CYS A 63 9.53 -21.60 28.97
CA CYS A 63 8.38 -20.78 28.59
C CYS A 63 8.78 -19.37 28.13
N LEU A 64 9.76 -18.75 28.79
CA LEU A 64 10.27 -17.43 28.41
C LEU A 64 10.99 -17.45 27.07
N GLU A 65 11.80 -18.49 26.80
CA GLU A 65 12.49 -18.66 25.52
C GLU A 65 11.50 -18.85 24.36
N ILE A 66 10.45 -19.66 24.55
CA ILE A 66 9.39 -19.84 23.54
C ILE A 66 8.66 -18.53 23.30
N LYS A 67 8.32 -17.80 24.37
CA LYS A 67 7.68 -16.48 24.25
C LYS A 67 8.56 -15.51 23.46
N GLU A 68 9.85 -15.47 23.75
CA GLU A 68 10.79 -14.56 23.09
C GLU A 68 10.96 -14.92 21.60
N ARG A 69 11.10 -16.21 21.28
CA ARG A 69 11.15 -16.68 19.88
C ARG A 69 9.87 -16.30 19.13
N ASN A 70 8.70 -16.63 19.67
CA ASN A 70 7.42 -16.29 19.05
C ASN A 70 7.27 -14.78 18.83
N MET A 71 7.73 -13.97 19.77
CA MET A 71 7.67 -12.52 19.68
C MET A 71 8.63 -11.98 18.61
N LYS A 72 9.85 -12.51 18.53
CA LYS A 72 10.82 -12.19 17.47
C LYS A 72 10.27 -12.54 16.09
N ASP A 73 9.71 -13.73 15.92
CA ASP A 73 9.14 -14.18 14.66
C ASP A 73 7.93 -13.34 14.25
N PHE A 74 7.06 -13.00 15.21
CA PHE A 74 5.93 -12.10 14.97
C PHE A 74 6.39 -10.73 14.46
N TYR A 75 7.31 -10.07 15.17
CA TYR A 75 7.78 -8.75 14.78
C TYR A 75 8.58 -8.76 13.49
N LYS A 76 9.33 -9.84 13.21
CA LYS A 76 10.01 -10.03 11.94
C LYS A 76 9.02 -10.11 10.79
N ALA A 77 7.99 -10.95 10.92
CA ALA A 77 6.96 -11.11 9.90
C ALA A 77 6.18 -9.79 9.66
N ASP A 78 5.90 -9.03 10.72
CA ASP A 78 5.22 -7.75 10.62
C ASP A 78 6.09 -6.68 9.94
N ALA A 79 7.38 -6.60 10.29
CA ALA A 79 8.34 -5.72 9.64
C ALA A 79 8.52 -6.05 8.15
N GLU A 80 8.58 -7.34 7.80
CA GLU A 80 8.68 -7.78 6.40
C GLU A 80 7.42 -7.40 5.60
N LYS A 81 6.22 -7.56 6.18
CA LYS A 81 4.97 -7.11 5.54
C LYS A 81 4.96 -5.61 5.30
N LEU A 82 5.38 -4.83 6.30
CA LEU A 82 5.44 -3.38 6.19
C LEU A 82 6.44 -2.95 5.11
N GLN A 83 7.61 -3.59 5.05
CA GLN A 83 8.62 -3.33 4.02
C GLN A 83 8.11 -3.69 2.61
N GLN A 84 7.44 -4.82 2.45
CA GLN A 84 6.84 -5.23 1.19
C GLN A 84 5.79 -4.24 0.72
N HIS A 85 4.91 -3.79 1.63
CA HIS A 85 3.90 -2.76 1.33
C HIS A 85 4.56 -1.47 0.84
N PHE A 86 5.53 -0.92 1.58
CA PHE A 86 6.24 0.29 1.16
C PHE A 86 6.94 0.12 -0.20
N THR A 87 7.57 -1.03 -0.43
CA THR A 87 8.25 -1.32 -1.69
C THR A 87 7.26 -1.34 -2.86
N ALA A 88 6.12 -2.01 -2.70
CA ALA A 88 5.07 -2.06 -3.72
C ALA A 88 4.49 -0.68 -4.01
N THR A 89 4.17 0.09 -2.97
CA THR A 89 3.66 1.47 -3.10
C THR A 89 4.65 2.37 -3.83
N LEU A 90 5.94 2.29 -3.52
CA LEU A 90 6.97 3.08 -4.21
C LEU A 90 7.05 2.70 -5.70
N GLN A 91 6.99 1.41 -6.03
CA GLN A 91 6.98 0.96 -7.42
C GLN A 91 5.78 1.51 -8.20
N GLU A 92 4.60 1.55 -7.60
CA GLU A 92 3.41 2.16 -8.20
C GLU A 92 3.59 3.65 -8.45
N TYR A 93 4.15 4.39 -7.49
CA TYR A 93 4.44 5.81 -7.67
C TYR A 93 5.45 6.06 -8.79
N TYR A 94 6.54 5.29 -8.87
CA TYR A 94 7.51 5.42 -9.96
C TYR A 94 6.88 5.16 -11.32
N LYS A 95 6.05 4.12 -11.44
CA LYS A 95 5.31 3.83 -12.68
C LYS A 95 4.38 4.99 -13.06
N LYS A 96 3.67 5.57 -12.10
CA LYS A 96 2.78 6.72 -12.34
C LYS A 96 3.57 7.95 -12.82
N ILE A 97 4.70 8.25 -12.17
CA ILE A 97 5.58 9.35 -12.57
C ILE A 97 6.07 9.17 -14.00
N GLU A 98 6.43 7.94 -14.39
CA GLU A 98 6.93 7.65 -15.74
C GLU A 98 5.85 7.82 -16.82
N ILE A 99 4.62 7.38 -16.52
CA ILE A 99 3.45 7.62 -17.37
C ILE A 99 3.21 9.14 -17.53
N THR A 100 3.21 9.88 -16.43
CA THR A 100 2.99 11.33 -16.46
C THR A 100 4.09 12.07 -17.24
N LYS A 101 5.36 11.66 -17.08
CA LYS A 101 6.48 12.22 -17.85
C LYS A 101 6.29 12.01 -19.35
N TYR A 102 5.88 10.81 -19.76
CA TYR A 102 5.61 10.51 -21.16
C TYR A 102 4.47 11.37 -21.71
N GLN A 103 3.36 11.47 -20.98
CA GLN A 103 2.22 12.31 -21.38
C GLN A 103 2.62 13.79 -21.53
N LEU A 104 3.42 14.31 -20.60
CA LEU A 104 3.92 15.68 -20.64
C LEU A 104 4.85 15.91 -21.84
N ALA A 105 5.72 14.95 -22.17
CA ALA A 105 6.58 15.04 -23.36
C ALA A 105 5.75 15.12 -24.64
N VAL A 106 4.75 14.25 -24.80
CA VAL A 106 3.84 14.25 -25.96
C VAL A 106 3.04 15.56 -26.05
N ALA A 107 2.54 16.07 -24.93
CA ALA A 107 1.82 17.35 -24.90
C ALA A 107 2.72 18.52 -25.31
N ASN A 108 3.95 18.57 -24.81
CA ASN A 108 4.92 19.61 -25.17
C ASN A 108 5.30 19.56 -26.65
N GLU A 109 5.49 18.38 -27.23
CA GLU A 109 5.75 18.24 -28.67
C GLU A 109 4.57 18.76 -29.52
N LYS A 110 3.33 18.47 -29.11
CA LYS A 110 2.13 18.98 -29.78
C LYS A 110 2.05 20.50 -29.73
N LEU A 111 2.27 21.10 -28.55
CA LEU A 111 2.28 22.55 -28.37
C LEU A 111 3.37 23.21 -29.23
N LEU A 112 4.58 22.65 -29.25
CA LEU A 112 5.68 23.17 -30.06
C LEU A 112 5.35 23.11 -31.56
N LYS A 113 4.66 22.07 -32.01
CA LYS A 113 4.22 21.96 -33.40
C LYS A 113 3.16 23.01 -33.74
N GLN A 114 2.17 23.20 -32.86
CA GLN A 114 1.14 24.23 -33.03
C GLN A 114 1.74 25.64 -33.06
N ASP A 115 2.70 25.94 -32.18
CA ASP A 115 3.39 27.24 -32.14
C ASP A 115 4.14 27.51 -33.45
N LYS A 116 4.82 26.50 -34.00
CA LYS A 116 5.47 26.60 -35.32
C LYS A 116 4.46 26.83 -36.44
N GLU A 117 3.35 26.09 -36.46
CA GLU A 117 2.30 26.24 -37.48
C GLU A 117 1.67 27.64 -37.43
N LEU A 118 1.39 28.16 -36.24
CA LEU A 118 0.89 29.53 -36.03
C LEU A 118 1.91 30.58 -36.46
N SER A 119 3.19 30.39 -36.13
CA SER A 119 4.27 31.29 -36.55
C SER A 119 4.38 31.37 -38.09
N VAL A 120 4.29 30.23 -38.78
CA VAL A 120 4.25 30.19 -40.26
C VAL A 120 3.00 30.87 -40.80
N TYR A 121 1.83 30.63 -40.19
CA TYR A 121 0.59 31.26 -40.59
C TYR A 121 0.65 32.79 -40.48
N TYR A 122 1.02 33.34 -39.33
CA TYR A 122 1.07 34.79 -39.12
C TYR A 122 2.20 35.49 -39.88
N SER A 123 3.27 34.78 -40.26
CA SER A 123 4.32 35.33 -41.13
C SER A 123 3.94 35.32 -42.62
N SER A 124 2.93 34.54 -43.01
CA SER A 124 2.50 34.39 -44.42
C SER A 124 1.24 35.17 -44.77
N ILE A 125 0.59 35.83 -43.81
CA ILE A 125 -0.68 36.53 -44.00
C ILE A 125 -0.67 37.93 -43.35
N SER A 126 -1.38 38.91 -43.95
CA SER A 126 -1.54 40.24 -43.33
C SER A 126 -2.60 40.23 -42.23
N ALA A 127 -2.52 41.22 -41.32
CA ALA A 127 -3.49 41.38 -40.25
C ALA A 127 -4.93 41.58 -40.79
N GLU A 128 -5.10 42.35 -41.87
CA GLU A 128 -6.42 42.57 -42.46
C GLU A 128 -7.02 41.27 -43.03
N THR A 129 -6.17 40.43 -43.65
CA THR A 129 -6.60 39.16 -44.23
C THR A 129 -6.93 38.12 -43.15
N HIS A 130 -6.22 38.13 -42.03
CA HIS A 130 -6.56 37.31 -40.86
C HIS A 130 -7.92 37.69 -40.26
N VAL A 131 -8.18 38.99 -40.06
CA VAL A 131 -9.47 39.50 -39.55
C VAL A 131 -10.62 39.14 -40.49
N ALA A 132 -10.43 39.30 -41.80
CA ALA A 132 -11.44 38.90 -42.78
C ALA A 132 -11.75 37.38 -42.74
N ASN A 133 -10.74 36.53 -42.52
CA ASN A 133 -10.94 35.09 -42.38
C ASN A 133 -11.71 34.71 -41.10
N LEU A 134 -11.54 35.46 -40.02
CA LEU A 134 -12.27 35.27 -38.76
C LEU A 134 -13.72 35.73 -38.88
N GLU A 135 -13.97 36.88 -39.51
CA GLU A 135 -15.31 37.49 -39.63
C GLU A 135 -16.24 36.71 -40.56
N ILE A 136 -15.70 36.02 -41.56
CA ILE A 136 -16.50 35.40 -42.63
C ILE A 136 -16.85 33.94 -42.31
N GLY A 137 -16.09 33.30 -41.40
CA GLY A 137 -16.16 31.85 -41.21
C GLY A 137 -15.66 31.12 -42.46
N LYS A 138 -14.81 30.11 -42.29
CA LYS A 138 -14.23 29.37 -43.42
C LYS A 138 -15.31 28.63 -44.21
N THR A 139 -15.87 29.23 -45.27
CA THR A 139 -16.16 28.60 -46.59
C THR A 139 -16.90 29.43 -47.65
N ASP A 140 -17.31 30.69 -47.42
CA ASP A 140 -18.25 31.36 -48.37
C ASP A 140 -17.62 32.45 -49.26
N ARG A 141 -16.35 32.34 -49.66
CA ARG A 141 -15.75 33.23 -50.68
C ARG A 141 -15.36 32.47 -51.95
N GLU A 142 -16.08 32.76 -53.04
CA GLU A 142 -15.83 32.24 -54.40
C GLU A 142 -14.39 32.49 -54.89
N GLU A 143 -13.74 33.51 -54.30
CA GLU A 143 -12.35 33.93 -54.53
C GLU A 143 -11.30 32.88 -54.15
N TYR A 144 -11.68 31.78 -53.47
CA TYR A 144 -10.73 30.73 -53.06
C TYR A 144 -11.00 29.37 -53.70
N ALA A 145 -11.99 29.28 -54.60
CA ALA A 145 -12.28 28.05 -55.34
C ALA A 145 -11.12 27.57 -56.23
N HIS A 146 -10.26 28.50 -56.66
CA HIS A 146 -9.12 28.22 -57.54
C HIS A 146 -7.83 27.83 -56.80
N LEU A 147 -7.81 27.83 -55.47
CA LEU A 147 -6.70 27.30 -54.67
C LEU A 147 -6.78 25.78 -54.45
N GLN A 148 -7.79 25.09 -55.02
CA GLN A 148 -7.94 23.63 -54.95
C GLN A 148 -7.24 22.83 -56.07
N PRO A 149 -5.91 22.95 -56.28
CA PRO A 149 -5.22 21.77 -56.83
C PRO A 149 -3.91 21.35 -56.17
N HIS A 150 -3.47 21.94 -55.06
CA HIS A 150 -2.30 21.42 -54.34
C HIS A 150 -2.46 21.44 -52.81
N ASN A 151 -2.69 20.24 -52.25
CA ASN A 151 -2.48 19.80 -50.88
C ASN A 151 -2.67 20.85 -49.76
N ASN A 152 -3.86 20.80 -49.14
CA ASN A 152 -4.24 21.34 -47.83
C ASN A 152 -3.58 22.66 -47.40
N PRO A 153 -4.29 23.82 -47.52
CA PRO A 153 -3.81 25.04 -46.89
C PRO A 153 -3.64 24.84 -45.38
N PRO A 154 -2.68 25.53 -44.72
CA PRO A 154 -2.45 25.36 -43.30
C PRO A 154 -3.72 25.72 -42.52
N THR A 155 -4.35 24.72 -41.92
CA THR A 155 -5.57 24.90 -41.15
C THR A 155 -5.21 25.55 -39.83
N GLY A 156 -5.36 26.87 -39.72
CA GLY A 156 -5.57 27.50 -38.40
C GLY A 156 -6.85 26.91 -37.82
N ILE A 157 -6.71 25.95 -36.89
CA ILE A 157 -7.79 25.46 -36.04
C ILE A 157 -7.98 26.51 -34.96
N LEU A 158 -9.24 26.92 -34.72
CA LEU A 158 -9.58 27.79 -33.59
C LEU A 158 -8.97 27.17 -32.33
N ILE A 159 -8.09 27.93 -31.67
CA ILE A 159 -7.56 27.55 -30.36
C ILE A 159 -8.78 27.51 -29.44
N GLU A 160 -9.11 26.31 -28.93
CA GLU A 160 -10.06 26.16 -27.83
C GLU A 160 -9.65 27.16 -26.74
N THR A 161 -10.59 27.97 -26.28
CA THR A 161 -10.30 28.93 -25.21
C THR A 161 -9.74 28.19 -23.99
N GLU A 162 -8.90 28.82 -23.16
CA GLU A 162 -8.36 28.17 -21.95
C GLU A 162 -9.48 27.57 -21.07
N GLU A 163 -10.67 28.18 -21.11
CA GLU A 163 -11.88 27.72 -20.46
C GLU A 163 -12.46 26.44 -21.11
N GLU A 164 -12.45 26.32 -22.43
CA GLU A 164 -12.85 25.09 -23.15
C GLU A 164 -11.85 23.95 -22.95
N ILE A 165 -10.55 24.24 -22.96
CA ILE A 165 -9.51 23.24 -22.69
C ILE A 165 -9.65 22.72 -21.25
N TRP A 166 -9.88 23.62 -20.28
CA TRP A 166 -10.10 23.23 -18.88
C TRP A 166 -11.40 22.44 -18.71
N ASN A 167 -12.49 22.86 -19.35
CA ASN A 167 -13.77 22.15 -19.30
C ASN A 167 -13.71 20.77 -19.97
N ASN A 168 -12.94 20.62 -21.04
CA ASN A 168 -12.69 19.33 -21.69
C ASN A 168 -11.81 18.43 -20.82
N PHE A 169 -10.78 18.98 -20.16
CA PHE A 169 -9.95 18.25 -19.20
C PHE A 169 -10.76 17.75 -17.99
N VAL A 170 -11.63 18.58 -17.41
CA VAL A 170 -12.52 18.20 -16.30
C VAL A 170 -13.57 17.16 -16.75
N LYS A 171 -14.11 17.28 -17.97
CA LYS A 171 -15.03 16.28 -18.54
C LYS A 171 -14.35 14.93 -18.79
N ASP A 172 -13.08 14.93 -19.19
CA ASP A 172 -12.31 13.71 -19.37
C ASP A 172 -11.95 13.06 -18.02
N GLU A 173 -11.65 13.85 -16.97
CA GLU A 173 -11.53 13.33 -15.60
C GLU A 173 -12.86 12.76 -15.09
N GLU A 174 -14.00 13.42 -15.32
CA GLU A 174 -15.32 12.90 -14.97
C GLU A 174 -15.68 11.61 -15.74
N ASN A 175 -15.26 11.48 -17.00
CA ASN A 175 -15.49 10.27 -17.79
C ASN A 175 -14.55 9.13 -17.41
N ILE A 176 -13.32 9.43 -16.98
CA ILE A 176 -12.42 8.44 -16.38
C ILE A 176 -12.99 7.97 -15.04
N LEU A 177 -13.54 8.86 -14.21
CA LEU A 177 -14.26 8.52 -12.98
C LEU A 177 -15.61 7.80 -13.21
N LYS A 178 -16.30 8.05 -14.34
CA LYS A 178 -17.57 7.35 -14.69
C LYS A 178 -17.33 5.99 -15.36
N SER A 179 -16.17 5.75 -15.96
CA SER A 179 -15.78 4.44 -16.53
C SER A 179 -15.14 3.49 -15.51
N GLU A 180 -14.70 4.00 -14.36
CA GLU A 180 -14.67 3.21 -13.12
C GLU A 180 -16.10 3.05 -12.61
N GLY A 181 -16.81 2.11 -13.24
CA GLY A 181 -18.09 1.63 -12.77
C GLY A 181 -18.02 1.38 -11.27
N LYS A 182 -18.81 2.17 -10.54
CA LYS A 182 -19.37 1.85 -9.22
C LYS A 182 -19.42 0.33 -9.01
N LYS A 183 -18.41 -0.25 -8.37
CA LYS A 183 -18.67 -1.35 -7.44
C LYS A 183 -19.19 -0.71 -6.16
N ARG A 184 -20.49 -0.36 -6.19
CA ARG A 184 -21.26 -0.23 -4.95
C ARG A 184 -21.20 -1.61 -4.30
N CYS A 185 -20.39 -1.75 -3.26
CA CYS A 185 -20.64 -2.76 -2.25
C CYS A 185 -21.98 -2.38 -1.61
N HIS A 186 -23.07 -3.00 -2.07
CA HIS A 186 -24.22 -3.19 -1.22
C HIS A 186 -23.82 -4.24 -0.20
N VAL A 187 -23.35 -3.78 0.96
CA VAL A 187 -23.48 -4.57 2.18
C VAL A 187 -24.87 -4.25 2.70
N THR A 188 -25.79 -5.20 2.57
CA THR A 188 -27.03 -5.20 3.36
C THR A 188 -26.62 -5.20 4.82
N SER A 189 -26.89 -4.11 5.52
CA SER A 189 -26.77 -4.02 6.96
C SER A 189 -27.93 -4.77 7.62
N ASP A 190 -27.95 -6.09 7.50
CA ASP A 190 -28.77 -6.96 8.33
C ASP A 190 -27.84 -7.94 9.03
N GLY A 191 -27.57 -7.67 10.30
CA GLY A 191 -26.89 -8.63 11.16
C GLY A 191 -25.94 -8.00 12.14
N TYR A 192 -26.50 -7.59 13.28
CA TYR A 192 -25.83 -7.36 14.56
C TYR A 192 -25.06 -6.06 14.70
N ASP A 193 -25.78 -5.01 15.13
CA ASP A 193 -25.27 -4.20 16.22
C ASP A 193 -26.21 -4.26 17.42
N LYS A 194 -25.55 -4.43 18.55
CA LYS A 194 -26.11 -4.53 19.89
C LYS A 194 -26.91 -3.26 20.19
N LYS A 195 -28.11 -3.46 20.73
CA LYS A 195 -28.69 -2.46 21.64
C LYS A 195 -27.82 -2.42 22.88
N ASP A 196 -27.47 -1.21 23.29
CA ASP A 196 -27.25 -0.69 24.66
C ASP A 196 -26.73 0.76 24.42
N ASN A 197 -27.38 1.85 24.83
CA ASN A 197 -27.99 2.14 26.13
C ASN A 197 -29.03 3.28 26.07
N ASP A 198 -30.00 3.17 26.98
CA ASP A 198 -30.60 4.18 27.88
C ASP A 198 -31.09 5.56 27.37
N ALA A 199 -32.40 5.82 27.60
CA ALA A 199 -32.93 6.89 28.46
C ALA A 199 -34.27 7.48 27.96
N MET A 200 -35.39 6.90 28.41
CA MET A 200 -36.55 7.57 29.04
C MET A 200 -37.55 6.53 29.56
#